data_AF-A0A938SAI7-F1
#
_entry.id   AF-A0A938SAI7-F1
#
_cell.length_a   1.000
_cell.length_b   1.000
_cell.length_c   1.000
_cell.angle_alpha   90.00
_cell.angle_beta   90.00
_cell.angle_gamma   90.00
#
_symmetry.space_group_name_H-M   'P 1'
#
loop_
_entity.id
_entity.type
_entity.pdbx_description
1 polymer ?
#
loop_
_entity_poly.entity_id
_entity_poly.type
_entity_poly.pdbx_seq_one_letter_code
_entity_poly.pdbx_strand_id
1 'polypeptide(L)'
;MKTVCGRLWIVAAALVPLAALNVLLQCGEARSYGGVHARSMPMVIGEWSGQEVALDRETIEILETDDVLLRSYVKDREEPIWLCIVFSENNRKVAHP
;
A
#
# COMPACT_ATOMS: atom_id res chain seq x y z
N MET A 1 8.46 -23.95 44.39
CA MET A 1 7.68 -24.08 43.13
C MET A 1 6.51 -23.08 42.99
N LYS A 2 5.87 -22.59 44.07
CA LYS A 2 4.73 -21.65 43.96
C LYS A 2 5.11 -20.22 43.53
N THR A 3 6.32 -19.75 43.85
CA THR A 3 6.81 -18.39 43.54
C THR A 3 7.15 -18.17 42.05
N VAL A 4 7.49 -19.23 41.32
CA VAL A 4 7.77 -19.15 39.87
C VAL A 4 6.48 -18.96 39.08
N CYS A 5 5.38 -19.60 39.51
CA CYS A 5 4.07 -19.48 38.88
C CYS A 5 3.52 -18.04 38.95
N GLY A 6 3.61 -17.38 40.11
CA GLY A 6 3.15 -15.99 40.25
C GLY A 6 3.93 -14.99 39.40
N ARG A 7 5.25 -15.19 39.23
CA ARG A 7 6.09 -14.33 38.38
C ARG A 7 5.78 -14.53 36.89
N LEU A 8 5.48 -15.75 36.47
CA LEU A 8 5.05 -16.05 35.11
C LEU A 8 3.71 -15.38 34.75
N TRP A 9 2.75 -15.37 35.68
CA TRP A 9 1.47 -14.70 35.47
C TRP A 9 1.59 -13.18 35.35
N ILE A 10 2.49 -12.54 36.10
CA ILE A 10 2.76 -11.09 35.98
C ILE A 10 3.37 -10.77 34.62
N VAL A 11 4.34 -11.58 34.17
CA VAL A 11 4.98 -11.39 32.86
C VAL A 11 3.97 -11.61 31.73
N ALA A 12 3.11 -12.63 31.83
CA ALA A 12 2.05 -12.88 30.86
C ALA A 12 1.04 -11.72 30.82
N ALA A 13 0.61 -11.22 31.99
CA ALA A 13 -0.31 -10.09 32.09
C ALA A 13 0.26 -8.79 31.53
N ALA A 14 1.59 -8.61 31.52
CA ALA A 14 2.25 -7.47 30.88
C ALA A 14 2.44 -7.68 29.36
N LEU A 15 2.81 -8.88 28.92
CA LEU A 15 3.08 -9.17 27.50
C LEU A 15 1.82 -9.21 26.64
N VAL A 16 0.70 -9.71 27.15
CA VAL A 16 -0.57 -9.78 26.40
C VAL A 16 -1.07 -8.40 25.94
N PRO A 17 -1.20 -7.37 26.81
CA PRO A 17 -1.64 -6.05 26.38
C PRO A 17 -0.61 -5.36 25.48
N LEU A 18 0.70 -5.60 25.66
CA LEU A 18 1.73 -5.09 24.75
C LEU A 18 1.60 -5.71 23.34
N ALA A 19 1.38 -7.03 23.27
CA ALA A 19 1.14 -7.71 22.00
C ALA A 19 -0.17 -7.24 21.34
N ALA A 20 -1.24 -7.09 22.12
CA ALA A 20 -2.51 -6.57 21.62
C ALA A 20 -2.38 -5.13 21.10
N LEU A 21 -1.67 -4.26 21.82
CA LEU A 21 -1.37 -2.89 21.39
C LEU A 21 -0.55 -2.89 20.10
N ASN A 22 0.48 -3.73 20.01
CA ASN A 22 1.29 -3.84 18.80
C ASN A 22 0.46 -4.27 17.58
N VAL A 23 -0.42 -5.25 17.75
CA VAL A 23 -1.34 -5.70 16.68
C VAL A 23 -2.31 -4.60 16.29
N LEU A 24 -2.87 -3.86 17.25
CA LEU A 24 -3.77 -2.73 16.99
C LEU A 24 -3.06 -1.62 16.20
N LEU A 25 -1.79 -1.33 16.51
CA LEU A 25 -0.99 -0.37 15.77
C LEU A 25 -0.70 -0.85 14.34
N GLN A 26 -0.32 -2.12 14.16
CA GLN A 26 -0.08 -2.70 12.83
C GLN A 26 -1.33 -2.79 11.95
N CYS A 27 -2.50 -3.07 12.52
CA CYS A 27 -3.77 -3.00 11.78
C CYS A 27 -4.09 -1.57 11.30
N GLY A 28 -3.58 -0.53 11.97
CA GLY A 28 -3.77 0.86 11.57
C GLY A 28 -2.82 1.34 10.45
N GLU A 29 -1.65 0.70 10.31
CA GLU A 29 -0.62 1.05 9.32
C GLU A 29 -0.81 0.39 7.95
N ALA A 30 -1.85 -0.43 7.75
CA ALA A 30 -2.26 -0.93 6.43
C ALA A 30 -2.83 0.17 5.50
N ARG A 31 -2.33 1.40 5.65
CA ARG A 31 -2.77 2.59 4.94
C ARG A 31 -1.78 2.92 3.83
N SER A 32 -1.95 2.22 2.71
CA SER A 32 -1.66 2.68 1.34
C SER A 32 -0.53 3.73 1.24
N TYR A 33 0.71 3.34 1.59
CA TYR A 33 1.86 4.24 1.45
C TYR A 33 2.20 4.44 -0.03
N GLY A 34 1.93 3.41 -0.85
CA GLY A 34 2.16 3.42 -2.29
C GLY A 34 1.28 4.41 -3.03
N GLY A 35 -0.02 4.44 -2.73
CA GLY A 35 -0.97 5.36 -3.36
C GLY A 35 -0.59 6.84 -3.18
N VAL A 36 -0.06 7.20 -2.01
CA VAL A 36 0.40 8.57 -1.73
C VAL A 36 1.63 8.93 -2.55
N HIS A 37 2.59 8.01 -2.69
CA HIS A 37 3.81 8.26 -3.47
C HIS A 37 3.50 8.31 -4.97
N ALA A 38 2.63 7.43 -5.48
CA ALA A 38 2.13 7.49 -6.85
C ALA A 38 1.56 8.87 -7.17
N ARG A 39 0.68 9.38 -6.29
CA ARG A 39 0.00 10.67 -6.45
C ARG A 39 0.93 11.88 -6.41
N SER A 40 2.14 11.75 -5.86
CA SER A 40 3.16 12.81 -5.90
C SER A 40 3.73 13.07 -7.30
N MET A 41 3.47 12.18 -8.27
CA MET A 41 3.92 12.43 -9.64
C MET A 41 3.27 13.69 -10.21
N PRO A 42 4.06 14.58 -10.84
CA PRO A 42 3.56 15.86 -11.32
C PRO A 42 2.53 15.68 -12.43
N MET A 43 1.51 16.52 -12.44
CA MET A 43 0.51 16.55 -13.52
C MET A 43 1.05 17.16 -14.81
N VAL A 44 2.18 17.87 -14.76
CA VAL A 44 2.81 18.51 -15.91
C VAL A 44 4.30 18.18 -15.91
N ILE A 45 4.80 17.66 -17.03
CA ILE A 45 6.21 17.32 -17.22
C ILE A 45 6.68 18.00 -18.50
N GLY A 46 7.34 19.14 -18.36
CA GLY A 46 7.71 19.96 -19.52
C GLY A 46 6.47 20.40 -20.30
N GLU A 47 6.37 19.96 -21.57
CA GLU A 47 5.24 20.24 -22.47
C GLU A 47 4.11 19.21 -22.38
N TRP A 48 4.26 18.19 -21.53
CA TRP A 48 3.27 17.13 -21.37
C TRP A 48 2.27 17.47 -20.26
N SER A 49 0.98 17.36 -20.57
CA SER A 49 -0.11 17.50 -19.60
C SER A 49 -0.73 16.15 -19.27
N GLY A 50 -0.77 15.81 -18.00
CA GLY A 50 -1.30 14.58 -17.46
C GLY A 50 -2.82 14.63 -17.24
N GLN A 51 -3.51 13.51 -17.46
CA GLN A 51 -4.89 13.27 -17.09
C GLN A 51 -4.99 11.93 -16.36
N GLU A 52 -5.50 11.94 -15.14
CA GLU A 52 -5.72 10.72 -14.38
C GLU A 52 -6.89 9.93 -14.99
N VAL A 53 -6.70 8.62 -15.12
CA VAL A 53 -7.66 7.71 -15.72
C VAL A 53 -8.13 6.75 -14.64
N ALA A 54 -9.44 6.74 -14.40
CA ALA A 54 -10.04 5.82 -13.46
C ALA A 54 -9.95 4.39 -14.00
N LEU A 55 -9.53 3.46 -13.14
CA LEU A 55 -9.57 2.04 -13.43
C LEU A 55 -10.98 1.51 -13.15
N ASP A 56 -11.40 0.54 -13.96
CA ASP A 56 -12.61 -0.21 -13.68
C ASP A 56 -12.38 -1.21 -12.53
N ARG A 57 -13.49 -1.70 -11.99
CA ARG A 57 -13.47 -2.60 -10.83
C ARG A 57 -12.83 -3.95 -11.15
N GLU A 58 -13.03 -4.50 -12.35
CA GLU A 58 -12.45 -5.77 -12.74
C GLU A 58 -10.93 -5.66 -12.78
N THR A 59 -10.39 -4.56 -13.33
CA THR A 59 -8.95 -4.28 -13.31
C THR A 59 -8.39 -4.16 -11.90
N ILE A 60 -9.08 -3.47 -10.98
CA ILE A 60 -8.65 -3.37 -9.58
C ILE A 60 -8.64 -4.75 -8.90
N GLU A 61 -9.65 -5.58 -9.16
CA GLU A 61 -9.74 -6.94 -8.64
C GLU A 61 -8.61 -7.83 -9.17
N ILE A 62 -8.24 -7.71 -10.45
CA ILE A 62 -7.11 -8.43 -11.05
C ILE A 62 -5.77 -7.99 -10.43
N LEU A 63 -5.59 -6.69 -10.19
CA LEU A 63 -4.35 -6.16 -9.61
C LEU A 63 -4.23 -6.45 -8.10
N GLU A 64 -5.32 -6.88 -7.46
CA GLU A 64 -5.41 -7.16 -6.01
C GLU A 64 -4.90 -5.99 -5.15
N THR A 65 -5.01 -4.75 -5.63
CA THR A 65 -4.53 -3.54 -4.95
C THR A 65 -5.29 -2.30 -5.38
N ASP A 66 -5.66 -1.46 -4.41
CA ASP A 66 -6.23 -0.14 -4.63
C ASP A 66 -5.15 0.93 -4.87
N ASP A 67 -3.88 0.58 -4.69
CA ASP A 67 -2.74 1.50 -4.78
C ASP A 67 -2.21 1.57 -6.22
N VAL A 68 -3.09 1.99 -7.13
CA VAL A 68 -2.76 2.12 -8.55
C VAL A 68 -2.96 3.55 -9.03
N LEU A 69 -1.98 4.07 -9.75
CA LEU A 69 -2.09 5.30 -10.52
C LEU A 69 -2.05 4.94 -12.01
N LEU A 70 -3.12 5.29 -12.73
CA LEU A 70 -3.11 5.31 -14.19
C LEU A 70 -3.29 6.75 -14.67
N ARG A 71 -2.37 7.20 -15.53
CA ARG A 71 -2.36 8.55 -16.07
C ARG A 71 -1.94 8.56 -17.52
N SER A 72 -2.65 9.29 -18.38
CA SER A 72 -2.20 9.60 -19.73
C SER A 72 -1.51 10.96 -19.75
N TYR A 73 -0.42 11.09 -20.48
CA TYR A 73 0.25 12.36 -20.76
C TYR A 73 0.05 12.68 -22.23
N VAL A 74 -0.47 13.87 -22.50
CA VAL A 74 -0.71 14.36 -23.86
C VAL A 74 0.17 15.56 -24.12
N LYS A 75 0.69 15.63 -25.35
CA LYS A 75 1.43 16.77 -25.89
C LYS A 75 0.91 17.06 -27.30
N ASP A 76 0.91 18.33 -27.68
CA ASP A 76 0.38 18.76 -28.98
C ASP A 76 0.97 17.97 -30.15
N ARG A 77 0.08 17.35 -30.93
CA ARG A 77 0.41 16.58 -32.15
C ARG A 77 1.27 15.33 -31.93
N GLU A 78 1.43 14.89 -30.69
CA GLU A 78 2.13 13.64 -30.34
C GLU A 78 1.14 12.60 -29.80
N GLU A 79 1.51 11.32 -29.92
CA GLU A 79 0.71 10.24 -29.35
C GLU A 79 0.72 10.28 -27.81
N PRO A 80 -0.41 9.98 -27.15
CA PRO A 80 -0.46 9.95 -25.69
C PRO A 80 0.47 8.88 -25.10
N ILE A 81 1.19 9.24 -24.03
CA ILE A 81 2.01 8.29 -23.27
C ILE A 81 1.27 7.89 -21.99
N TRP A 82 1.32 6.61 -21.64
CA TRP A 82 0.65 6.08 -20.46
C TRP A 82 1.64 5.82 -19.33
N LEU A 83 1.34 6.33 -18.14
CA LEU A 83 2.01 6.03 -16.89
C LEU A 83 1.08 5.18 -16.04
N CYS A 84 1.49 3.94 -15.78
CA CYS A 84 0.85 3.04 -14.82
C CYS A 84 1.83 2.74 -13.69
N ILE A 85 1.44 3.05 -12.45
CA ILE A 85 2.20 2.70 -11.26
C ILE A 85 1.30 1.85 -10.37
N VAL A 86 1.69 0.59 -10.18
CA VAL A 86 1.02 -0.36 -9.29
C VAL A 86 1.92 -0.55 -8.07
N PHE A 87 1.44 -0.17 -6.90
CA PHE A 87 2.16 -0.41 -5.65
C PHE A 87 1.64 -1.68 -4.96
N SER A 88 2.59 -2.49 -4.48
CA SER A 88 2.32 -3.67 -3.67
C SER A 88 3.37 -3.76 -2.57
N GLU A 89 2.95 -3.46 -1.33
CA GLU A 89 3.84 -3.44 -0.16
C GLU A 89 3.95 -4.84 0.48
N ASN A 90 2.84 -5.58 0.58
CA ASN A 90 2.75 -6.80 1.40
C ASN A 90 2.42 -8.09 0.62
N ASN A 91 2.17 -8.04 -0.69
CA ASN A 91 1.81 -9.22 -1.48
C ASN A 91 2.75 -9.40 -2.69
N ARG A 92 4.05 -9.42 -2.45
CA ARG A 92 5.04 -9.83 -3.46
C ARG A 92 5.07 -11.37 -3.55
N LYS A 93 3.94 -12.01 -3.87
CA LYS A 93 3.91 -13.42 -4.28
C LYS A 93 4.39 -13.53 -5.71
N VAL A 94 5.68 -13.32 -5.93
CA VAL A 94 6.33 -13.69 -7.18
C VAL A 94 6.87 -15.10 -7.00
N ALA A 95 5.99 -16.10 -7.15
CA ALA A 95 6.43 -17.42 -7.51
C ALA A 95 6.53 -17.44 -9.04
N HIS A 96 7.71 -17.13 -9.57
CA HIS A 96 8.04 -17.51 -10.95
C HIS A 96 8.28 -19.03 -10.97
N PRO A 97 7.66 -19.80 -11.89
CA PRO A 97 8.13 -21.14 -12.23
C PRO A 97 9.47 -21.10 -12.96
#